data_AF-A0AAA9SSN4-F1
#
_entry.id   AF-A0AAA9SSN4-F1
#
_cell.length_a   1.000
_cell.length_b   1.000
_cell.length_c   1.000
_cell.angle_alpha   90.00
_cell.angle_beta   90.00
_cell.angle_gamma   90.00
#
_symmetry.space_group_name_H-M   'P 1'
#
loop_
_entity.id
_entity.type
_entity.pdbx_description
1 polymer ?
#
loop_
_entity_poly.entity_id
_entity_poly.type
_entity_poly.pdbx_seq_one_letter_code
_entity_poly.pdbx_strand_id
1 'polypeptide(L)'
;MLLPVPLLLGLLGLAAADRTVYFKEQFLDGDGWTERWIESKHKPDFGKFVLSSGKFYGDQEKDKGPDICGPGTKKVHVIFNYKGKNVLINKDIRCKDDEFTHLYTLIVRPNNTYEVKIDNSQVESGSLEDDWDFLPPKKIKDPDAAKPEDWDDRAKIDDPTDSKPEDWDKPEHIPDPDAKKPEDWDEEMDGEWEPPVIQNPEYKGEWKPRQIDNPEYKGIWIHPEIDNPEYSPDSNIYAYENFAVLGLDLWQVKSGTIFDNFLITNDEAYAEEFGNETWGVTKAAEKQMKDKQDEEQRLHEEEEEKKGKEEEEADKDDDEDKDEDEEDEDEKEEEEEEDAAAGQAKDEL
;
A
#
# COMPACT_ATOMS: atom_id res chain seq x y z
N MET A 1 57.67 -23.91 -52.33
CA MET A 1 56.99 -24.38 -51.11
C MET A 1 56.37 -23.17 -50.44
N LEU A 2 55.05 -23.05 -50.50
CA LEU A 2 54.23 -22.14 -49.68
C LEU A 2 52.79 -22.66 -49.89
N LEU A 3 52.27 -23.40 -48.92
CA LEU A 3 50.90 -23.91 -48.88
C LEU A 3 50.00 -22.84 -48.25
N PRO A 4 48.82 -22.53 -48.82
CA PRO A 4 47.83 -21.68 -48.15
C PRO A 4 46.99 -22.51 -47.18
N VAL A 5 46.77 -21.96 -45.99
CA VAL A 5 45.90 -22.49 -44.93
C VAL A 5 44.44 -22.20 -45.28
N PRO A 6 43.50 -23.17 -45.21
CA PRO A 6 42.08 -22.87 -45.36
C PRO A 6 41.51 -22.41 -44.01
N LEU A 7 40.91 -21.21 -44.04
CA LEU A 7 40.11 -20.64 -42.96
C LEU A 7 38.79 -21.42 -42.90
N LEU A 8 38.60 -22.26 -41.87
CA LEU A 8 37.32 -22.87 -41.55
C LEU A 8 36.46 -21.84 -40.83
N LEU A 9 35.51 -21.21 -41.54
CA LEU A 9 34.38 -20.52 -40.90
C LEU A 9 33.39 -21.58 -40.41
N GLY A 10 33.41 -21.83 -39.10
CA GLY A 10 32.35 -22.57 -38.43
C GLY A 10 31.11 -21.71 -38.33
N LEU A 11 30.11 -22.01 -39.16
CA LEU A 11 28.72 -21.58 -38.94
C LEU A 11 28.18 -22.36 -37.74
N LEU A 12 28.28 -21.76 -36.54
CA LEU A 12 27.42 -22.14 -35.43
C LEU A 12 26.02 -21.65 -35.78
N GLY A 13 25.18 -22.55 -36.30
CA GLY A 13 23.75 -22.31 -36.37
C GLY A 13 23.21 -22.25 -34.95
N LEU A 14 22.93 -21.06 -34.43
CA LEU A 14 22.00 -20.91 -33.31
C LEU A 14 20.66 -21.46 -33.80
N ALA A 15 20.19 -22.54 -33.18
CA ALA A 15 18.80 -22.93 -33.28
C ALA A 15 17.98 -21.81 -32.62
N ALA A 16 17.50 -20.86 -33.42
CA ALA A 16 16.45 -19.96 -32.98
C ALA A 16 15.21 -20.83 -32.77
N ALA A 17 14.69 -20.87 -31.54
CA ALA A 17 13.37 -21.43 -31.30
C ALA A 17 12.38 -20.70 -32.21
N ASP A 18 11.51 -21.42 -32.93
CA ASP A 18 10.54 -20.80 -33.81
C ASP A 18 9.59 -19.92 -32.99
N ARG A 19 9.63 -18.60 -33.25
CA ARG A 19 8.73 -17.62 -32.66
C ARG A 19 7.29 -17.98 -33.00
N THR A 20 6.50 -18.23 -31.98
CA THR A 20 5.08 -18.60 -32.11
C THR A 20 4.24 -17.59 -31.34
N VAL A 21 3.34 -16.91 -32.07
CA VAL A 21 2.32 -16.03 -31.48
C VAL A 21 1.07 -16.88 -31.24
N TYR A 22 0.73 -17.12 -29.98
CA TYR A 22 -0.44 -17.90 -29.59
C TYR A 22 -1.72 -17.04 -29.61
N PHE A 23 -1.61 -15.80 -29.17
CA PHE A 23 -2.70 -14.84 -29.17
C PHE A 23 -2.17 -13.42 -29.32
N LYS A 24 -2.88 -12.58 -30.09
CA LYS A 24 -2.57 -11.17 -30.25
C LYS A 24 -3.86 -10.39 -30.50
N GLU A 25 -4.11 -9.35 -29.71
CA GLU A 25 -5.26 -8.45 -29.85
C GLU A 25 -4.81 -6.99 -29.70
N GLN A 26 -5.27 -6.13 -30.62
CA GLN A 26 -4.94 -4.70 -30.68
C GLN A 26 -6.17 -3.83 -31.01
N PHE A 27 -7.34 -4.42 -31.23
CA PHE A 27 -8.60 -3.73 -31.50
C PHE A 27 -8.59 -2.69 -32.64
N LEU A 28 -7.71 -2.88 -33.63
CA LEU A 28 -7.52 -1.95 -34.76
C LEU A 28 -8.60 -2.07 -35.84
N ASP A 29 -9.43 -3.11 -35.80
CA ASP A 29 -10.36 -3.49 -36.87
C ASP A 29 -11.82 -3.05 -36.61
N GLY A 30 -12.01 -1.97 -35.86
CA GLY A 30 -13.34 -1.41 -35.59
C GLY A 30 -14.17 -2.34 -34.71
N ASP A 31 -15.33 -2.79 -35.18
CA ASP A 31 -16.23 -3.67 -34.43
C ASP A 31 -15.86 -5.16 -34.50
N GLY A 32 -14.82 -5.53 -35.25
CA GLY A 32 -14.41 -6.93 -35.46
C GLY A 32 -14.04 -7.68 -34.17
N TRP A 33 -13.66 -6.97 -33.11
CA TRP A 33 -13.40 -7.57 -31.80
C TRP A 33 -14.62 -8.28 -31.19
N THR A 34 -15.84 -7.84 -31.51
CA THR A 34 -17.07 -8.43 -30.98
C THR A 34 -17.29 -9.87 -31.45
N GLU A 35 -16.64 -10.30 -32.54
CA GLU A 35 -16.65 -11.68 -33.01
C GLU A 35 -15.65 -12.56 -32.25
N ARG A 36 -14.59 -11.96 -31.68
CA ARG A 36 -13.51 -12.65 -30.95
C ARG A 36 -13.75 -12.74 -29.46
N TRP A 37 -14.42 -11.73 -28.89
CA TRP A 37 -14.71 -11.62 -27.47
C TRP A 37 -16.15 -12.05 -27.17
N ILE A 38 -16.29 -12.99 -26.23
CA ILE A 38 -17.60 -13.55 -25.86
C ILE A 38 -17.97 -13.07 -24.45
N GLU A 39 -19.09 -12.36 -24.34
CA GLU A 39 -19.63 -11.96 -23.04
C GLU A 39 -20.20 -13.16 -22.27
N SER A 40 -19.84 -13.26 -20.99
CA SER A 40 -20.38 -14.26 -20.08
C SER A 40 -21.88 -14.04 -19.86
N LYS A 41 -22.64 -15.14 -19.82
CA LYS A 41 -24.09 -15.14 -19.52
C LYS A 41 -24.41 -15.63 -18.12
N HIS A 42 -23.40 -15.77 -17.25
CA HIS A 42 -23.59 -16.29 -15.90
C HIS A 42 -24.47 -15.38 -15.03
N LYS A 43 -24.35 -14.06 -15.21
CA LYS A 43 -25.22 -13.06 -14.59
C LYS A 43 -25.78 -12.10 -15.65
N PRO A 44 -27.01 -11.60 -15.47
CA PRO A 44 -27.64 -10.68 -16.41
C PRO A 44 -27.17 -9.22 -16.28
N ASP A 45 -26.52 -8.87 -15.17
CA ASP A 45 -26.14 -7.52 -14.76
C ASP A 45 -24.64 -7.25 -14.87
N PHE A 46 -23.92 -8.03 -15.69
CA PHE A 46 -22.51 -7.75 -15.96
C PHE A 46 -22.33 -6.37 -16.64
N GLY A 47 -21.19 -5.75 -16.34
CA GLY A 47 -20.75 -4.53 -17.01
C GLY A 47 -20.59 -4.75 -18.51
N LYS A 48 -20.78 -3.69 -19.29
CA LYS A 48 -20.59 -3.72 -20.75
C LYS A 48 -19.24 -3.14 -21.10
N PHE A 49 -18.45 -3.90 -21.84
CA PHE A 49 -17.23 -3.38 -22.43
C PHE A 49 -17.54 -2.57 -23.69
N VAL A 50 -16.88 -1.43 -23.82
CA VAL A 50 -17.02 -0.53 -24.98
C VAL A 50 -15.63 -0.24 -25.50
N LEU A 51 -15.48 -0.26 -26.82
CA LEU A 51 -14.22 0.11 -27.46
C LEU A 51 -14.06 1.63 -27.47
N SER A 52 -13.03 2.14 -26.79
CA SER A 52 -12.75 3.57 -26.68
C SER A 52 -11.25 3.79 -26.50
N SER A 53 -10.76 4.95 -26.94
CA SER A 53 -9.39 5.42 -26.68
C SER A 53 -9.27 6.32 -25.45
N GLY A 54 -10.36 6.55 -24.72
CA GLY A 54 -10.36 7.41 -23.55
C GLY A 54 -10.32 8.90 -23.90
N LYS A 55 -10.02 9.74 -22.90
CA LYS A 55 -9.98 11.21 -23.03
C LYS A 55 -8.62 11.74 -23.46
N PHE A 56 -7.55 11.01 -23.15
CA PHE A 56 -6.18 11.28 -23.57
C PHE A 56 -5.56 9.96 -24.03
N TYR A 57 -4.85 9.99 -25.14
CA TYR A 57 -4.26 8.83 -25.80
C TYR A 57 -3.04 9.26 -26.61
N GLY A 58 -2.13 8.33 -26.90
CA GLY A 58 -1.01 8.59 -27.80
C GLY A 58 -1.41 8.56 -29.27
N ASP A 59 -2.29 7.63 -29.64
CA ASP A 59 -2.84 7.43 -30.97
C ASP A 59 -4.31 6.95 -30.89
N GLN A 60 -5.23 7.76 -31.42
CA GLN A 60 -6.68 7.53 -31.33
C GLN A 60 -7.13 6.19 -31.93
N GLU A 61 -6.41 5.70 -32.94
CA GLU A 61 -6.77 4.45 -33.62
C GLU A 61 -6.13 3.24 -32.95
N LYS A 62 -5.01 3.41 -32.26
CA LYS A 62 -4.19 2.31 -31.72
C LYS A 62 -4.27 2.07 -30.23
N ASP A 63 -4.73 3.05 -29.46
CA ASP A 63 -4.90 2.91 -28.02
C ASP A 63 -6.40 2.69 -27.77
N LYS A 64 -6.88 1.45 -27.82
CA LYS A 64 -8.29 1.15 -27.57
C LYS A 64 -8.45 -0.05 -26.66
N GLY A 65 -9.37 0.06 -25.71
CA GLY A 65 -9.50 -0.99 -24.71
C GLY A 65 -10.66 -0.81 -23.74
N PRO A 66 -11.06 -1.90 -23.07
CA PRO A 66 -12.09 -1.91 -22.05
C PRO A 66 -11.62 -1.36 -20.70
N ASP A 67 -12.55 -0.83 -19.90
CA ASP A 67 -12.41 0.09 -18.75
C ASP A 67 -12.37 -0.58 -17.32
N ILE A 68 -11.34 -0.39 -16.40
CA ILE A 68 -11.27 -0.66 -14.89
C ILE A 68 -10.24 0.01 -13.86
N CYS A 69 -10.61 0.65 -12.70
CA CYS A 69 -10.24 0.26 -11.27
C CYS A 69 -10.33 1.38 -10.17
N GLY A 70 -10.57 0.98 -8.88
CA GLY A 70 -10.63 1.82 -7.67
C GLY A 70 -9.58 1.49 -6.56
N PRO A 71 -9.61 2.16 -5.38
CA PRO A 71 -8.39 2.45 -4.57
C PRO A 71 -7.94 1.42 -3.50
N GLY A 72 -8.36 0.15 -3.54
CA GLY A 72 -8.29 -0.73 -2.37
C GLY A 72 -7.03 -1.62 -2.19
N THR A 73 -6.36 -2.07 -3.25
CA THR A 73 -5.20 -2.98 -3.16
C THR A 73 -4.30 -2.76 -4.38
N LYS A 74 -3.13 -2.15 -4.19
CA LYS A 74 -2.22 -1.77 -5.28
C LYS A 74 -1.13 -2.82 -5.52
N LYS A 75 -1.53 -4.04 -5.87
CA LYS A 75 -0.63 -5.18 -6.05
C LYS A 75 -0.84 -5.84 -7.41
N VAL A 76 0.25 -6.29 -8.02
CA VAL A 76 0.19 -7.16 -9.21
C VAL A 76 -0.05 -8.58 -8.72
N HIS A 77 -1.19 -9.16 -9.10
CA HIS A 77 -1.51 -10.54 -8.77
C HIS A 77 -0.88 -11.49 -9.79
N VAL A 78 -0.03 -12.40 -9.31
CA VAL A 78 0.45 -13.55 -10.09
C VAL A 78 0.05 -14.82 -9.34
N ILE A 79 -0.95 -15.51 -9.88
CA ILE A 79 -1.59 -16.65 -9.23
C ILE A 79 -1.54 -17.83 -10.19
N PHE A 80 -1.00 -18.95 -9.71
CA PHE A 80 -0.93 -20.19 -10.46
C PHE A 80 -1.89 -21.22 -9.87
N ASN A 81 -2.54 -22.00 -10.74
CA ASN A 81 -3.31 -23.14 -10.29
C ASN A 81 -2.37 -24.35 -10.17
N TYR A 82 -2.22 -24.88 -8.96
CA TYR A 82 -1.39 -26.07 -8.71
C TYR A 82 -2.18 -27.06 -7.84
N LYS A 83 -2.33 -28.29 -8.33
CA LYS A 83 -3.06 -29.39 -7.66
C LYS A 83 -4.47 -28.97 -7.19
N GLY A 84 -5.19 -28.21 -8.02
CA GLY A 84 -6.56 -27.76 -7.73
C GLY A 84 -6.67 -26.59 -6.75
N LYS A 85 -5.56 -25.98 -6.34
CA LYS A 85 -5.52 -24.78 -5.49
C LYS A 85 -4.92 -23.61 -6.27
N ASN A 86 -5.50 -22.42 -6.09
CA ASN A 86 -4.95 -21.18 -6.62
C ASN A 86 -3.93 -20.64 -5.60
N VAL A 87 -2.65 -20.68 -5.95
CA VAL A 87 -1.54 -20.28 -5.08
C VAL A 87 -1.09 -18.88 -5.48
N LEU A 88 -1.10 -17.96 -4.53
CA LEU A 88 -0.69 -16.57 -4.73
C LEU A 88 0.83 -16.45 -4.58
N ILE A 89 1.42 -15.49 -5.30
CA ILE A 89 2.81 -15.13 -5.11
C ILE A 89 3.03 -14.57 -3.69
N ASN A 90 4.12 -15.00 -3.04
CA ASN A 90 4.47 -14.55 -1.69
C ASN A 90 5.08 -13.15 -1.68
N LYS A 91 5.64 -12.71 -2.81
CA LYS A 91 6.25 -11.39 -2.98
C LYS A 91 5.22 -10.30 -3.25
N ASP A 92 5.45 -9.12 -2.67
CA ASP A 92 4.59 -7.96 -2.85
C ASP A 92 5.07 -7.10 -4.04
N ILE A 93 4.43 -7.27 -5.20
CA ILE A 93 4.75 -6.51 -6.40
C ILE A 93 3.80 -5.30 -6.47
N ARG A 94 4.35 -4.10 -6.30
CA ARG A 94 3.57 -2.86 -6.35
C ARG A 94 3.09 -2.57 -7.77
N CYS A 95 1.77 -2.37 -7.94
CA CYS A 95 1.22 -1.92 -9.21
C CYS A 95 1.39 -0.41 -9.39
N LYS A 96 1.28 0.05 -10.63
CA LYS A 96 1.19 1.46 -10.95
C LYS A 96 -0.21 1.99 -10.66
N ASP A 97 -0.30 3.23 -10.24
CA ASP A 97 -1.51 3.87 -9.74
C ASP A 97 -1.72 5.29 -10.28
N ASP A 98 -1.00 5.64 -11.34
CA ASP A 98 -1.22 6.87 -12.09
C ASP A 98 -2.26 6.65 -13.21
N GLU A 99 -2.53 7.70 -13.98
CA GLU A 99 -3.57 7.71 -15.02
C GLU A 99 -3.03 7.29 -16.39
N PHE A 100 -1.74 6.97 -16.52
CA PHE A 100 -1.09 6.67 -17.78
C PHE A 100 -1.17 5.19 -18.14
N THR A 101 -0.92 4.89 -19.40
CA THR A 101 -0.84 3.52 -19.88
C THR A 101 0.43 2.86 -19.34
N HIS A 102 0.28 1.66 -18.75
CA HIS A 102 1.38 0.82 -18.26
C HIS A 102 1.39 -0.55 -18.92
N LEU A 103 2.59 -1.04 -19.22
CA LEU A 103 2.79 -2.35 -19.82
C LEU A 103 3.13 -3.38 -18.74
N TYR A 104 2.35 -4.45 -18.64
CA TYR A 104 2.63 -5.59 -17.74
C TYR A 104 3.05 -6.81 -18.55
N THR A 105 4.16 -7.44 -18.17
CA THR A 105 4.68 -8.64 -18.83
C THR A 105 5.00 -9.71 -17.79
N LEU A 106 4.44 -10.90 -17.96
CA LEU A 106 4.79 -12.10 -17.18
C LEU A 106 5.52 -13.09 -18.10
N ILE A 107 6.71 -13.49 -17.70
CA ILE A 107 7.52 -14.49 -18.38
C ILE A 107 7.65 -15.69 -17.44
N VAL A 108 7.32 -16.88 -17.94
CA VAL A 108 7.48 -18.15 -17.22
C VAL A 108 8.30 -19.10 -18.08
N ARG A 109 9.41 -19.59 -17.52
CA ARG A 109 10.39 -20.40 -18.25
C ARG A 109 10.31 -21.88 -17.85
N PRO A 110 10.72 -22.80 -18.75
CA PRO A 110 10.72 -24.25 -18.47
C PRO A 110 11.62 -24.72 -17.33
N ASN A 111 12.52 -23.86 -16.84
CA ASN A 111 13.41 -24.14 -15.72
C ASN A 111 12.80 -23.76 -14.36
N ASN A 112 11.46 -23.68 -14.25
CA ASN A 112 10.74 -23.21 -13.06
C ASN A 112 11.13 -21.78 -12.63
N THR A 113 11.61 -20.92 -13.54
CA THR A 113 11.85 -19.51 -13.24
C THR A 113 10.77 -18.63 -13.83
N TYR A 114 10.54 -17.48 -13.19
CA TYR A 114 9.63 -16.47 -13.68
C TYR A 114 10.27 -15.09 -13.61
N GLU A 115 9.71 -14.18 -14.39
CA GLU A 115 10.08 -12.78 -14.38
C GLU A 115 8.83 -11.93 -14.63
N VAL A 116 8.69 -10.86 -13.85
CA VAL A 116 7.64 -9.86 -14.03
C VAL A 116 8.31 -8.55 -14.43
N LYS A 117 7.86 -7.99 -15.56
CA LYS A 117 8.27 -6.66 -16.01
C LYS A 117 7.07 -5.71 -15.96
N ILE A 118 7.34 -4.48 -15.57
CA ILE A 118 6.42 -3.35 -15.70
C ILE A 118 7.12 -2.30 -16.56
N ASP A 119 6.46 -1.80 -17.59
CA ASP A 119 6.99 -0.76 -18.49
C ASP A 119 8.30 -1.19 -19.18
N ASN A 120 8.38 -2.48 -19.57
CA ASN A 120 9.59 -3.17 -20.06
C ASN A 120 10.79 -3.20 -19.10
N SER A 121 10.64 -2.74 -17.84
CA SER A 121 11.63 -2.87 -16.79
C SER A 121 11.34 -4.08 -15.92
N GLN A 122 12.35 -4.90 -15.64
CA GLN A 122 12.24 -5.98 -14.66
C GLN A 122 11.94 -5.39 -13.28
N VAL A 123 10.85 -5.85 -12.66
CA VAL A 123 10.48 -5.48 -11.28
C VAL A 123 10.66 -6.63 -10.31
N GLU A 124 10.47 -7.87 -10.79
CA GLU A 124 10.58 -9.06 -9.96
C GLU A 124 11.10 -10.24 -10.77
N SER A 125 11.91 -11.10 -10.16
CA SER A 125 12.37 -12.34 -10.76
C SER A 125 12.70 -13.38 -9.69
N GLY A 126 12.57 -14.66 -10.04
CA GLY A 126 12.87 -15.74 -9.11
C GLY A 126 12.47 -17.11 -9.62
N SER A 127 12.39 -18.04 -8.68
CA SER A 127 11.97 -19.42 -8.91
C SER A 127 10.52 -19.61 -8.46
N LEU A 128 9.74 -20.35 -9.24
CA LEU A 128 8.37 -20.73 -8.90
C LEU A 128 8.31 -21.48 -7.56
N GLU A 129 9.28 -22.34 -7.27
CA GLU A 129 9.35 -23.14 -6.04
C GLU A 129 9.59 -22.32 -4.76
N ASP A 130 10.28 -21.17 -4.87
CA ASP A 130 10.68 -20.39 -3.71
C ASP A 130 9.70 -19.23 -3.45
N ASP A 131 9.08 -18.67 -4.50
CA ASP A 131 8.22 -17.50 -4.41
C ASP A 131 6.72 -17.83 -4.31
N TRP A 132 6.35 -19.11 -4.36
CA TRP A 132 4.99 -19.63 -4.11
C TRP A 132 5.03 -20.87 -3.22
N ASP A 133 3.99 -21.03 -2.40
CA ASP A 133 3.81 -22.19 -1.53
C ASP A 133 3.20 -23.40 -2.27
N PHE A 134 3.84 -23.85 -3.35
CA PHE A 134 3.38 -25.02 -4.12
C PHE A 134 3.63 -26.34 -3.40
N LEU A 135 4.80 -26.45 -2.78
CA LEU A 135 5.32 -27.67 -2.16
C LEU A 135 5.41 -27.49 -0.64
N PRO A 136 5.40 -28.60 0.13
CA PRO A 136 5.73 -28.56 1.55
C PRO A 136 7.11 -27.92 1.78
N PRO A 137 7.38 -27.36 2.98
CA PRO A 137 8.67 -26.76 3.27
C PRO A 137 9.79 -27.80 3.11
N LYS A 138 10.91 -27.40 2.50
CA LYS A 138 12.09 -28.24 2.29
C LYS A 138 12.65 -28.79 3.61
N LYS A 139 12.54 -28.02 4.69
CA LYS A 139 13.00 -28.36 6.03
C LYS A 139 11.89 -28.23 7.06
N ILE A 140 11.84 -29.16 7.99
CA ILE A 140 10.94 -29.13 9.14
C ILE A 140 11.76 -29.20 10.44
N LYS A 141 11.19 -28.68 11.52
CA LYS A 141 11.75 -28.89 12.86
C LYS A 141 11.68 -30.38 13.19
N ASP A 142 12.80 -30.93 13.64
CA ASP A 142 12.91 -32.33 14.05
C ASP A 142 11.90 -32.71 15.16
N PRO A 143 10.82 -33.46 14.87
CA PRO A 143 9.81 -33.77 15.88
C PRO A 143 10.37 -34.55 17.08
N ASP A 144 11.54 -35.19 16.94
CA ASP A 144 12.18 -35.97 17.99
C ASP A 144 13.17 -35.15 18.83
N ALA A 145 13.50 -33.91 18.41
CA ALA A 145 14.44 -33.05 19.12
C ALA A 145 13.75 -32.20 20.19
N ALA A 146 13.98 -32.54 21.45
CA ALA A 146 13.62 -31.69 22.59
C ALA A 146 14.80 -30.84 23.05
N LYS A 147 14.53 -29.67 23.64
CA LYS A 147 15.57 -28.90 24.35
C LYS A 147 16.13 -29.76 25.48
N PRO A 148 17.45 -29.99 25.53
CA PRO A 148 18.06 -30.73 26.62
C PRO A 148 17.81 -30.04 27.98
N GLU A 149 17.56 -30.82 29.04
CA GLU A 149 17.35 -30.27 30.39
C GLU A 149 18.62 -29.58 30.93
N ASP A 150 19.80 -29.96 30.43
CA ASP A 150 21.09 -29.38 30.80
C ASP A 150 21.46 -28.12 29.97
N TRP A 151 20.55 -27.64 29.13
CA TRP A 151 20.79 -26.48 28.28
C TRP A 151 20.32 -25.18 28.95
N ASP A 152 21.27 -24.45 29.55
CA ASP A 152 21.00 -23.13 30.13
C ASP A 152 21.05 -22.03 29.05
N ASP A 153 19.87 -21.49 28.72
CA ASP A 153 19.67 -20.37 27.80
C ASP A 153 19.57 -19.02 28.54
N ARG A 154 19.77 -19.01 29.86
CA ARG A 154 19.82 -17.76 30.63
C ARG A 154 21.22 -17.16 30.49
N ALA A 155 21.31 -16.07 29.76
CA ALA A 155 22.56 -15.31 29.63
C ALA A 155 23.03 -14.74 30.97
N LYS A 156 22.09 -14.44 31.88
CA LYS A 156 22.37 -13.91 33.21
C LYS A 156 21.68 -14.76 34.29
N ILE A 157 22.41 -15.02 35.37
CA ILE A 157 21.91 -15.71 36.56
C ILE A 157 22.11 -14.81 37.78
N ASP A 158 21.32 -15.05 38.81
CA ASP A 158 21.47 -14.39 40.10
C ASP A 158 22.78 -14.86 40.74
N ASP A 159 23.57 -13.92 41.26
CA ASP A 159 24.85 -14.19 41.89
C ASP A 159 24.62 -15.02 43.16
N PRO A 160 25.08 -16.29 43.20
CA PRO A 160 24.88 -17.15 44.36
C PRO A 160 25.69 -16.71 45.58
N THR A 161 26.62 -15.78 45.41
CA THR A 161 27.46 -15.23 46.47
C THR A 161 26.93 -13.88 47.00
N ASP A 162 25.94 -13.30 46.33
CA ASP A 162 25.32 -12.07 46.77
C ASP A 162 24.23 -12.39 47.80
N SER A 163 24.40 -11.86 49.01
CA SER A 163 23.48 -12.06 50.12
C SER A 163 22.83 -10.75 50.48
N LYS A 164 21.53 -10.79 50.75
CA LYS A 164 20.76 -9.63 51.22
C LYS A 164 21.47 -8.96 52.40
N PRO A 165 21.88 -7.68 52.29
CA PRO A 165 22.45 -6.95 53.41
C PRO A 165 21.44 -6.85 54.55
N GLU A 166 21.90 -7.01 55.80
CA GLU A 166 21.03 -6.94 57.00
C GLU A 166 20.30 -5.59 57.13
N ASP A 167 20.84 -4.51 56.54
CA ASP A 167 20.27 -3.15 56.57
C ASP A 167 19.35 -2.84 55.37
N TRP A 168 18.89 -3.86 54.63
CA TRP A 168 18.05 -3.68 53.44
C TRP A 168 16.55 -3.67 53.74
N ASP A 169 16.10 -4.46 54.72
CA ASP A 169 14.70 -4.53 55.14
C ASP A 169 14.34 -3.38 56.08
N LYS A 170 14.25 -2.19 55.51
CA LYS A 170 13.71 -1.02 56.22
C LYS A 170 12.20 -0.92 55.96
N PRO A 171 11.39 -0.44 56.93
CA PRO A 171 9.97 -0.24 56.71
C PRO A 171 9.76 0.80 55.61
N GLU A 172 8.76 0.58 54.75
CA GLU A 172 8.42 1.47 53.64
C GLU A 172 7.98 2.85 54.13
N HIS A 173 7.30 2.89 55.27
CA HIS A 173 6.83 4.12 55.91
C HIS A 173 7.42 4.22 57.32
N ILE A 174 7.95 5.40 57.66
CA ILE A 174 8.41 5.74 59.00
C ILE A 174 7.65 6.97 59.52
N PRO A 175 7.43 7.08 60.84
CA PRO A 175 7.00 8.33 61.45
C PRO A 175 7.89 9.50 61.04
N ASP A 176 7.30 10.64 60.65
CA ASP A 176 8.05 11.84 60.30
C ASP A 176 8.83 12.36 61.52
N PRO A 177 10.18 12.32 61.50
CA PRO A 177 10.99 12.74 62.63
C PRO A 177 10.96 14.26 62.86
N ASP A 178 10.56 15.04 61.85
CA ASP A 178 10.48 16.51 61.92
C ASP A 178 9.06 17.01 62.23
N ALA A 179 8.07 16.12 62.26
CA ALA A 179 6.72 16.47 62.65
C ALA A 179 6.66 16.85 64.12
N LYS A 180 6.14 18.06 64.40
CA LYS A 180 5.89 18.55 65.75
C LYS A 180 4.40 18.49 66.04
N LYS A 181 4.08 18.03 67.24
CA LYS A 181 2.71 18.06 67.77
C LYS A 181 2.16 19.51 67.69
N PRO A 182 0.99 19.72 67.08
CA PRO A 182 0.35 21.04 67.06
C PRO A 182 0.09 21.55 68.48
N GLU A 183 0.25 22.86 68.71
CA GLU A 183 0.06 23.47 70.03
C GLU A 183 -1.40 23.40 70.52
N ASP A 184 -2.37 23.31 69.60
CA ASP A 184 -3.81 23.21 69.89
C ASP A 184 -4.32 21.75 70.03
N TRP A 185 -3.43 20.75 70.14
CA TRP A 185 -3.84 19.34 70.27
C TRP A 185 -4.19 18.94 71.71
N ASP A 186 -5.41 18.46 71.94
CA ASP A 186 -5.91 18.05 73.25
C ASP A 186 -5.92 16.50 73.40
N GLU A 187 -5.03 15.95 74.23
CA GLU A 187 -4.91 14.49 74.41
C GLU A 187 -6.13 13.84 75.08
N GLU A 188 -6.92 14.59 75.85
CA GLU A 188 -8.11 14.06 76.55
C GLU A 188 -9.30 13.91 75.60
N MET A 189 -9.38 14.77 74.58
CA MET A 189 -10.46 14.77 73.58
C MET A 189 -10.07 14.05 72.27
N ASP A 190 -8.83 14.20 71.80
CA ASP A 190 -8.36 13.73 70.49
C ASP A 190 -7.44 12.48 70.57
N GLY A 191 -6.97 12.10 71.77
CA GLY A 191 -6.11 10.93 72.01
C GLY A 191 -4.60 11.21 71.92
N GLU A 192 -3.79 10.15 72.06
CA GLU A 192 -2.32 10.25 71.91
C GLU A 192 -1.96 10.68 70.48
N TRP A 193 -1.19 11.76 70.35
CA TRP A 193 -0.80 12.29 69.05
C TRP A 193 0.22 11.36 68.38
N GLU A 194 -0.11 10.86 67.19
CA GLU A 194 0.80 10.11 66.34
C GLU A 194 1.29 10.98 65.18
N PRO A 195 2.61 11.08 64.94
CA PRO A 195 3.16 11.84 63.81
C PRO A 195 2.73 11.23 62.46
N PRO A 196 2.59 12.05 61.40
CA PRO A 196 2.29 11.55 60.06
C PRO A 196 3.37 10.59 59.58
N VAL A 197 2.97 9.52 58.90
CA VAL A 197 3.90 8.56 58.29
C VAL A 197 4.41 9.09 56.96
N ILE A 198 5.73 9.13 56.78
CA ILE A 198 6.40 9.51 55.53
C ILE A 198 7.06 8.31 54.90
N GLN A 199 7.24 8.34 53.58
CA GLN A 199 8.00 7.33 52.86
C GLN A 199 9.45 7.34 53.37
N ASN A 200 9.93 6.20 53.84
CA ASN A 200 11.29 6.06 54.35
C ASN A 200 12.30 6.28 53.21
N PRO A 201 13.17 7.31 53.28
CA PRO A 201 14.19 7.56 52.27
C PRO A 201 15.20 6.41 52.13
N GLU A 202 15.33 5.58 53.16
CA GLU A 202 16.23 4.43 53.17
C GLU A 202 15.57 3.13 52.69
N TYR A 203 14.26 3.14 52.34
CA TYR A 203 13.59 2.00 51.75
C TYR A 203 14.08 1.77 50.32
N LYS A 204 14.79 0.67 50.08
CA LYS A 204 15.41 0.33 48.79
C LYS A 204 14.57 -0.66 47.96
N GLY A 205 13.33 -0.95 48.39
CA GLY A 205 12.43 -1.92 47.74
C GLY A 205 12.80 -3.38 48.02
N GLU A 206 12.10 -4.31 47.37
CA GLU A 206 12.39 -5.75 47.47
C GLU A 206 13.79 -6.06 46.93
N TRP A 207 14.64 -6.65 47.78
CA TRP A 207 16.00 -7.03 47.39
C TRP A 207 15.98 -8.10 46.28
N LYS A 208 16.75 -7.88 45.22
CA LYS A 208 17.04 -8.87 44.19
C LYS A 208 18.56 -9.07 44.11
N PRO A 209 19.05 -10.31 44.02
CA PRO A 209 20.48 -10.57 43.85
C PRO A 209 21.02 -9.87 42.61
N ARG A 210 22.30 -9.51 42.63
CA ARG A 210 22.99 -8.99 41.44
C ARG A 210 23.01 -10.06 40.35
N GLN A 211 22.81 -9.64 39.10
CA GLN A 211 22.89 -10.55 37.96
C GLN A 211 24.33 -10.63 37.45
N ILE A 212 24.87 -11.85 37.37
CA ILE A 212 26.17 -12.17 36.78
C ILE A 212 25.97 -12.91 35.45
N ASP A 213 26.96 -12.79 34.56
CA ASP A 213 26.95 -13.56 33.32
C ASP A 213 27.07 -15.05 33.65
N ASN A 214 26.19 -15.85 33.05
CA ASN A 214 26.13 -17.28 33.33
C ASN A 214 27.30 -18.00 32.64
N PRO A 215 28.24 -18.60 33.40
CA PRO A 215 29.36 -19.33 32.81
C PRO A 215 28.92 -20.60 32.04
N GLU A 216 27.74 -21.14 32.35
CA GLU A 216 27.15 -22.32 31.70
C GLU A 216 26.19 -21.94 30.54
N TYR A 217 26.17 -20.68 30.12
CA TYR A 217 25.33 -20.23 29.01
C TYR A 217 25.77 -20.90 27.69
N LYS A 218 24.94 -21.82 27.20
CA LYS A 218 25.18 -22.53 25.94
C LYS A 218 24.61 -21.81 24.71
N GLY A 219 23.95 -20.67 24.90
CA GLY A 219 23.24 -19.94 23.85
C GLY A 219 21.74 -20.20 23.86
N ILE A 220 20.98 -19.47 23.03
CA ILE A 220 19.57 -19.79 22.80
C ILE A 220 19.52 -21.12 22.06
N TRP A 221 18.81 -22.11 22.60
CA TRP A 221 18.63 -23.40 21.94
C TRP A 221 17.90 -23.20 20.60
N ILE A 222 18.60 -23.52 19.50
CA ILE A 222 18.02 -23.53 18.17
C ILE A 222 17.58 -24.95 17.88
N HIS A 223 16.29 -25.13 17.65
CA HIS A 223 15.71 -26.41 17.32
C HIS A 223 16.29 -26.93 15.98
N PRO A 224 16.82 -28.15 15.91
CA PRO A 224 17.41 -28.67 14.67
C PRO A 224 16.36 -28.79 13.57
N GLU A 225 16.78 -28.47 12.35
CA GLU A 225 15.99 -28.60 11.13
C GLU A 225 16.43 -29.86 10.38
N ILE A 226 15.49 -30.73 10.06
CA ILE A 226 15.70 -31.94 9.25
C ILE A 226 15.01 -31.79 7.89
N ASP A 227 15.51 -32.55 6.91
CA ASP A 227 14.89 -32.60 5.59
C ASP A 227 13.48 -33.19 5.71
N ASN A 228 12.51 -32.53 5.07
CA ASN A 228 11.12 -32.96 5.13
C ASN A 228 10.90 -34.21 4.27
N PRO A 229 10.49 -35.36 4.84
CA PRO A 229 10.23 -36.56 4.06
C PRO A 229 9.06 -36.40 3.06
N GLU A 230 8.17 -35.44 3.29
CA GLU A 230 7.03 -35.14 2.40
C GLU A 230 7.42 -34.17 1.25
N TYR A 231 8.63 -33.60 1.27
CA TYR A 231 9.10 -32.75 0.19
C TYR A 231 9.52 -33.59 -1.02
N SER A 232 8.88 -33.34 -2.15
CA SER A 232 9.28 -33.89 -3.44
C SER A 232 9.41 -32.75 -4.45
N PRO A 233 10.58 -32.56 -5.09
CA PRO A 233 10.75 -31.54 -6.11
C PRO A 233 9.88 -31.85 -7.34
N ASP A 234 9.28 -30.82 -7.93
CA ASP A 234 8.45 -30.93 -9.13
C ASP A 234 8.99 -30.00 -10.22
N SER A 235 9.53 -30.59 -11.29
CA SER A 235 10.11 -29.85 -12.42
C SER A 235 9.06 -29.33 -13.41
N ASN A 236 7.79 -29.72 -13.25
CA ASN A 236 6.72 -29.39 -14.19
C ASN A 236 5.71 -28.39 -13.60
N ILE A 237 6.07 -27.65 -12.53
CA ILE A 237 5.19 -26.63 -11.93
C ILE A 237 4.78 -25.57 -12.96
N TYR A 238 5.71 -25.18 -13.83
CA TYR A 238 5.45 -24.21 -14.89
C TYR A 238 4.53 -24.74 -16.00
N ALA A 239 4.40 -26.07 -16.12
CA ALA A 239 3.80 -26.71 -17.28
C ALA A 239 2.29 -26.91 -17.07
N TYR A 240 1.52 -26.45 -18.06
CA TYR A 240 0.07 -26.62 -18.10
C TYR A 240 -0.33 -27.45 -19.30
N GLU A 241 -1.42 -28.20 -19.17
CA GLU A 241 -1.91 -29.06 -20.25
C GLU A 241 -2.35 -28.26 -21.47
N ASN A 242 -3.12 -27.18 -21.25
CA ASN A 242 -3.63 -26.34 -22.32
C ASN A 242 -4.08 -24.97 -21.80
N PHE A 243 -3.67 -23.91 -22.50
CA PHE A 243 -4.27 -22.58 -22.39
C PHE A 243 -5.05 -22.29 -23.68
N ALA A 244 -6.39 -22.24 -23.57
CA ALA A 244 -7.25 -22.05 -24.74
C ALA A 244 -8.05 -20.73 -24.71
N VAL A 245 -8.24 -20.14 -23.53
CA VAL A 245 -9.13 -18.99 -23.34
C VAL A 245 -8.40 -17.94 -22.53
N LEU A 246 -8.36 -16.71 -23.04
CA LEU A 246 -8.07 -15.51 -22.28
C LEU A 246 -9.41 -14.91 -21.82
N GLY A 247 -9.55 -14.66 -20.53
CA GLY A 247 -10.77 -14.10 -19.94
C GLY A 247 -10.46 -12.88 -19.08
N LEU A 248 -11.35 -11.89 -19.14
CA LEU A 248 -11.34 -10.72 -18.27
C LEU A 248 -12.57 -10.80 -17.36
N ASP A 249 -12.36 -11.22 -16.11
CA ASP A 249 -13.40 -11.32 -15.09
C ASP A 249 -12.96 -10.53 -13.84
N LEU A 250 -13.52 -9.34 -13.68
CA LEU A 250 -13.04 -8.33 -12.74
C LEU A 250 -14.21 -7.55 -12.15
N TRP A 251 -14.04 -7.01 -10.94
CA TRP A 251 -15.01 -6.15 -10.27
C TRP A 251 -14.52 -4.71 -10.20
N GLN A 252 -15.47 -3.79 -10.28
CA GLN A 252 -15.27 -2.40 -10.64
C GLN A 252 -16.22 -1.49 -9.85
N VAL A 253 -15.68 -0.44 -9.21
CA VAL A 253 -16.51 0.62 -8.59
C VAL A 253 -16.59 1.84 -9.50
N LYS A 254 -15.44 2.42 -9.87
CA LYS A 254 -15.33 3.48 -10.87
C LYS A 254 -14.78 2.90 -12.16
N SER A 255 -15.46 3.17 -13.26
CA SER A 255 -14.98 2.93 -14.61
C SER A 255 -14.06 4.12 -15.03
N GLY A 256 -12.81 3.85 -15.44
CA GLY A 256 -12.08 4.59 -16.48
C GLY A 256 -10.94 3.86 -17.26
N THR A 257 -10.57 2.58 -17.04
CA THR A 257 -9.22 2.05 -17.40
C THR A 257 -9.15 1.11 -18.58
N ILE A 258 -8.41 1.47 -19.60
CA ILE A 258 -8.39 0.83 -20.91
C ILE A 258 -7.37 -0.34 -20.97
N PHE A 259 -7.77 -1.54 -21.37
CA PHE A 259 -6.86 -2.67 -21.67
C PHE A 259 -6.61 -2.86 -23.17
N ASP A 260 -5.36 -2.80 -23.59
CA ASP A 260 -5.00 -3.01 -24.99
C ASP A 260 -3.69 -3.82 -25.10
N ASN A 261 -3.39 -4.23 -26.34
CA ASN A 261 -2.14 -4.81 -26.78
C ASN A 261 -1.85 -6.16 -26.10
N PHE A 262 -2.87 -7.01 -26.02
CA PHE A 262 -2.71 -8.37 -25.50
C PHE A 262 -1.80 -9.17 -26.42
N LEU A 263 -0.79 -9.81 -25.84
CA LEU A 263 0.13 -10.70 -26.52
C LEU A 263 0.43 -11.93 -25.67
N ILE A 264 0.29 -13.12 -26.27
CA ILE A 264 0.76 -14.39 -25.71
C ILE A 264 1.69 -15.02 -26.74
N THR A 265 2.96 -15.19 -26.36
CA THR A 265 4.04 -15.68 -27.23
C THR A 265 5.00 -16.57 -26.44
N ASN A 266 5.85 -17.34 -27.13
CA ASN A 266 6.94 -18.11 -26.53
C ASN A 266 8.31 -17.41 -26.57
N ASP A 267 8.38 -16.21 -27.12
CA ASP A 267 9.63 -15.47 -27.37
C ASP A 267 9.66 -14.18 -26.54
N GLU A 268 10.60 -14.13 -25.59
CA GLU A 268 10.81 -12.99 -24.68
C GLU A 268 11.28 -11.73 -25.43
N ALA A 269 12.15 -11.89 -26.44
CA ALA A 269 12.69 -10.77 -27.21
C ALA A 269 11.59 -10.15 -28.07
N TYR A 270 10.74 -10.98 -28.68
CA TYR A 270 9.58 -10.48 -29.43
C TYR A 270 8.56 -9.78 -28.54
N ALA A 271 8.34 -10.26 -27.32
CA ALA A 271 7.45 -9.60 -26.37
C ALA A 271 7.97 -8.20 -25.99
N GLU A 272 9.28 -8.07 -25.76
CA GLU A 272 9.92 -6.78 -25.47
C GLU A 272 9.87 -5.82 -26.66
N GLU A 273 10.16 -6.31 -27.87
CA GLU A 273 10.03 -5.54 -29.13
C GLU A 273 8.60 -5.03 -29.31
N PHE A 274 7.61 -5.92 -29.18
CA PHE A 274 6.20 -5.54 -29.31
C PHE A 274 5.78 -4.49 -28.27
N GLY A 275 6.21 -4.65 -27.01
CA GLY A 275 5.94 -3.66 -25.96
C GLY A 275 6.57 -2.28 -26.23
N ASN A 276 7.75 -2.25 -26.88
CA ASN A 276 8.38 -1.01 -27.29
C ASN A 276 7.67 -0.35 -28.49
N GLU A 277 7.17 -1.15 -29.43
CA GLU A 277 6.43 -0.69 -30.60
C GLU A 277 5.01 -0.20 -30.28
N THR A 278 4.39 -0.72 -29.21
CA THR A 278 3.06 -0.29 -28.74
C THR A 278 3.19 0.76 -27.65
N TRP A 279 3.23 0.35 -26.39
CA TRP A 279 3.28 1.22 -25.21
C TRP A 279 4.43 2.24 -25.27
N GLY A 280 5.60 1.81 -25.76
CA GLY A 280 6.77 2.68 -25.88
C GLY A 280 6.55 3.90 -26.78
N VAL A 281 5.69 3.77 -27.80
CA VAL A 281 5.29 4.85 -28.72
C VAL A 281 4.17 5.70 -28.10
N THR A 282 3.20 5.07 -27.45
CA THR A 282 2.02 5.73 -26.87
C THR A 282 2.37 6.65 -25.70
N LYS A 283 3.21 6.19 -24.77
CA LYS A 283 3.45 6.87 -23.47
C LYS A 283 3.88 8.33 -23.59
N ALA A 284 4.67 8.68 -24.61
CA ALA A 284 5.20 10.03 -24.77
C ALA A 284 4.13 10.99 -25.30
N ALA A 285 3.34 10.54 -26.27
CA ALA A 285 2.25 11.33 -26.85
C ALA A 285 1.08 11.44 -25.86
N GLU A 286 0.75 10.36 -25.15
CA GLU A 286 -0.25 10.33 -24.08
C GLU A 286 0.08 11.37 -23.00
N LYS A 287 1.30 11.36 -22.49
CA LYS A 287 1.76 12.33 -21.48
C LYS A 287 1.67 13.77 -21.98
N GLN A 288 2.08 14.04 -23.23
CA GLN A 288 1.97 15.38 -23.81
C GLN A 288 0.53 15.85 -23.96
N MET A 289 -0.39 14.96 -24.32
CA MET A 289 -1.81 15.30 -24.42
C MET A 289 -2.40 15.57 -23.03
N LYS A 290 -2.05 14.74 -22.05
CA LYS A 290 -2.48 14.92 -20.66
C LYS A 290 -1.97 16.22 -20.05
N ASP A 291 -0.68 16.53 -20.22
CA ASP A 291 -0.09 17.76 -19.70
C ASP A 291 -0.79 19.02 -20.28
N LYS A 292 -1.22 18.97 -21.56
CA LYS A 292 -2.00 20.05 -22.19
C LYS A 292 -3.42 20.16 -21.61
N GLN A 293 -4.10 19.03 -21.44
CA GLN A 293 -5.45 19.00 -20.86
C GLN A 293 -5.45 19.47 -19.41
N ASP A 294 -4.44 19.05 -18.63
CA ASP A 294 -4.28 19.48 -17.23
C ASP A 294 -3.99 20.98 -17.13
N GLU A 295 -3.21 21.54 -18.07
CA GLU A 295 -2.97 22.99 -18.14
C GLU A 295 -4.24 23.77 -18.51
N GLU A 296 -4.99 23.32 -19.52
CA GLU A 296 -6.28 23.91 -19.90
C GLU A 296 -7.30 23.84 -18.76
N GLN A 297 -7.37 22.69 -18.07
CA GLN A 297 -8.27 22.50 -16.93
C GLN A 297 -7.86 23.40 -15.76
N ARG A 298 -6.57 23.51 -15.44
CA ARG A 298 -6.09 24.41 -14.39
C ARG A 298 -6.42 25.87 -14.71
N LEU A 299 -6.25 26.30 -15.96
CA LEU A 299 -6.62 27.65 -16.39
C LEU A 299 -8.12 27.91 -16.26
N HIS A 300 -8.95 26.93 -16.63
CA HIS A 300 -10.41 27.02 -16.46
C HIS A 300 -10.81 27.06 -14.98
N GLU A 301 -10.20 26.24 -14.12
CA GLU A 301 -10.44 26.24 -12.68
C GLU A 301 -10.00 27.56 -12.03
N GLU A 302 -8.86 28.13 -12.46
CA GLU A 302 -8.41 29.46 -12.02
C GLU A 302 -9.35 30.59 -12.50
N GLU A 303 -9.95 30.47 -13.68
CA GLU A 303 -10.95 31.43 -14.19
C GLU A 303 -12.27 31.33 -13.43
N GLU A 304 -12.75 30.12 -13.16
CA GLU A 304 -13.95 29.87 -12.35
C GLU A 304 -13.75 30.31 -10.90
N GLU A 305 -12.57 30.09 -10.30
CA GLU A 305 -12.26 30.58 -8.95
C GLU A 305 -12.21 32.11 -8.89
N LYS A 306 -11.73 32.76 -9.95
CA LYS A 306 -11.79 34.23 -10.07
C LYS A 306 -13.22 34.73 -10.20
N LYS A 307 -14.04 34.10 -11.05
CA LYS A 307 -15.47 34.44 -11.17
C LYS A 307 -16.21 34.25 -9.85
N GLY A 308 -15.97 33.14 -9.16
CA GLY A 308 -16.57 32.90 -7.84
C GLY A 308 -16.14 33.91 -6.78
N LYS A 309 -14.88 34.38 -6.81
CA LYS A 309 -14.42 35.47 -5.94
C LYS A 309 -15.02 36.82 -6.33
N GLU A 310 -15.15 37.11 -7.62
CA GLU A 310 -15.82 38.34 -8.09
C GLU A 310 -17.31 38.35 -7.72
N GLU A 311 -17.99 37.20 -7.79
CA GLU A 311 -19.37 37.04 -7.33
C GLU A 311 -19.49 37.15 -5.79
N GLU A 312 -18.57 36.56 -5.01
CA GLU A 312 -18.56 36.72 -3.54
C GLU A 312 -18.26 38.15 -3.09
N GLU A 313 -17.40 38.90 -3.78
CA GLU A 313 -17.15 40.31 -3.46
C GLU A 313 -18.34 41.19 -3.90
N ALA A 314 -18.97 40.90 -5.05
CA ALA A 314 -20.19 41.59 -5.46
C ALA A 314 -21.35 41.36 -4.48
N ASP A 315 -21.53 40.14 -3.95
CA ASP A 315 -22.55 39.87 -2.92
C ASP A 315 -22.25 40.58 -1.59
N LYS A 316 -20.98 40.82 -1.24
CA LYS A 316 -20.61 41.61 -0.05
C LYS A 316 -20.84 43.10 -0.26
N ASP A 317 -20.50 43.63 -1.43
CA ASP A 317 -20.77 45.02 -1.78
C ASP A 317 -22.31 45.27 -1.78
N ASP A 318 -23.12 44.34 -2.30
CA ASP A 318 -24.59 44.42 -2.29
C ASP A 318 -25.22 44.27 -0.88
N ASP A 319 -24.52 43.67 0.08
CA ASP A 319 -24.95 43.62 1.49
C ASP A 319 -24.48 44.85 2.27
N GLU A 320 -23.29 45.41 2.00
CA GLU A 320 -22.86 46.71 2.56
C GLU A 320 -23.74 47.87 2.07
N ASP A 321 -24.16 47.87 0.78
CA ASP A 321 -25.10 48.88 0.25
C ASP A 321 -26.51 48.77 0.87
N LYS A 322 -26.95 47.58 1.34
CA LYS A 322 -28.24 47.44 2.07
C LYS A 322 -28.14 47.92 3.52
N ASP A 323 -27.00 47.73 4.17
CA ASP A 323 -26.78 48.22 5.53
C ASP A 323 -26.64 49.76 5.54
N GLU A 324 -26.05 50.38 4.50
CA GLU A 324 -26.01 51.85 4.36
C GLU A 324 -27.40 52.46 4.08
N ASP A 325 -28.26 51.79 3.28
CA ASP A 325 -29.63 52.26 3.03
C ASP A 325 -30.54 52.17 4.28
N GLU A 326 -30.33 51.20 5.19
CA GLU A 326 -31.07 51.09 6.46
C GLU A 326 -30.62 52.16 7.49
N GLU A 327 -29.31 52.48 7.59
CA GLU A 327 -28.84 53.56 8.48
C GLU A 327 -29.34 54.95 8.02
N ASP A 328 -29.47 55.17 6.70
CA ASP A 328 -29.90 56.44 6.10
C ASP A 328 -31.45 56.63 6.15
N GLU A 329 -32.24 55.56 6.32
CA GLU A 329 -33.67 55.63 6.65
C GLU A 329 -33.89 55.91 8.15
N ASP A 330 -33.11 55.31 9.04
CA ASP A 330 -33.20 55.55 10.50
C ASP A 330 -32.80 57.00 10.89
N GLU A 331 -31.78 57.60 10.26
CA GLU A 331 -31.44 59.02 10.48
C GLU A 331 -32.55 59.98 10.00
N LYS A 332 -33.32 59.61 8.97
CA LYS A 332 -34.45 60.43 8.50
C LYS A 332 -35.68 60.30 9.40
N GLU A 333 -35.92 59.13 10.01
CA GLU A 333 -36.99 58.98 11.00
C GLU A 333 -36.68 59.71 12.32
N GLU A 334 -35.42 59.77 12.77
CA GLU A 334 -35.03 60.55 13.96
C GLU A 334 -35.14 62.07 13.74
N GLU A 335 -34.82 62.61 12.56
CA GLU A 335 -35.04 64.02 12.24
C GLU A 335 -36.55 64.39 12.16
N GLU A 336 -37.42 63.48 11.68
CA GLU A 336 -38.87 63.71 11.65
C GLU A 336 -39.53 63.61 13.05
N GLU A 337 -39.02 62.77 13.97
CA GLU A 337 -39.51 62.71 15.35
C GLU A 337 -39.09 63.95 16.19
N GLU A 338 -37.90 64.52 15.99
CA GLU A 338 -37.51 65.75 16.68
C GLU A 338 -38.37 66.96 16.23
N ASP A 339 -38.74 67.05 14.95
CA ASP A 339 -39.62 68.12 14.46
C ASP A 339 -41.09 67.91 14.89
N ALA A 340 -41.54 66.66 15.06
CA ALA A 340 -42.87 66.34 15.57
C ALA A 340 -43.02 66.62 17.09
N ALA A 341 -41.97 66.43 17.89
CA ALA A 341 -41.96 66.68 19.33
C ALA A 341 -42.03 68.19 19.68
N ALA A 342 -41.64 69.08 18.76
CA ALA A 342 -41.83 70.53 18.91
C ALA A 342 -43.29 70.99 18.61
N GLY A 343 -44.09 70.15 17.96
CA GLY A 343 -45.41 70.52 17.41
C GLY A 343 -46.63 70.18 18.29
N GLN A 344 -46.53 69.23 19.22
CA GLN A 344 -47.69 68.74 20.01
C GLN A 344 -47.64 69.15 21.49
N ALA A 345 -47.59 70.46 21.73
CA ALA A 345 -48.00 71.06 22.99
C ALA A 345 -49.16 72.05 22.77
N LYS A 346 -50.18 71.65 21.99
CA LYS A 346 -51.44 72.38 21.86
C LYS A 346 -52.64 71.44 21.70
N ASP A 347 -53.45 71.48 22.75
CA ASP A 347 -54.91 71.31 22.75
C ASP A 347 -55.50 69.88 22.77
N GLU A 348 -55.58 69.34 24.00
CA GLU A 348 -56.79 68.66 24.49
C GLU A 348 -57.84 69.71 24.91
N LEU A 349 -58.97 69.78 24.17
CA LEU A 349 -60.36 69.88 24.68
C LEU A 349 -61.40 70.04 23.57
#